data_AF-A0A1Y3M770-F1
#
_entry.id   AF-A0A1Y3M770-F1
#
_cell.length_a   1.000
_cell.length_b   1.000
_cell.length_c   1.000
_cell.angle_alpha   90.00
_cell.angle_beta   90.00
_cell.angle_gamma   90.00
#
_symmetry.space_group_name_H-M   'P 1'
#
loop_
_entity.id
_entity.type
_entity.pdbx_description
1 polymer ?
#
loop_
_entity_poly.entity_id
_entity_poly.type
_entity_poly.pdbx_seq_one_letter_code
_entity_poly.pdbx_strand_id
1 'polypeptide(L)'
;MRIKGVLISLLALITLLGFSPIEKASASVSSGSVNEVGERIDTSKNYYIVPADSPTKGLRFRMLFGARIYVLVGSQGDPMKLHFSEENKKYRIEDSVNWVGGPISYWFSTSDNSVYFGGEENAAYWTITPVEGGYTLQAEGGYLKYENIESPMYGPLTMTYLGKEKIVWKLVPAP
;
A
#
# COMPACT_ATOMS: atom_id res chain seq x y z
N MET A 1 -12.66 24.83 76.04
CA MET A 1 -11.32 24.19 76.16
C MET A 1 -10.42 24.85 75.12
N ARG A 2 -9.47 25.73 75.50
CA ARG A 2 -8.03 25.41 75.77
C ARG A 2 -7.43 24.65 74.57
N ILE A 3 -6.51 25.18 73.75
CA ILE A 3 -5.09 25.54 74.01
C ILE A 3 -4.54 26.25 72.75
N LYS A 4 -3.88 27.42 72.91
CA LYS A 4 -2.45 27.74 72.60
C LYS A 4 -1.93 27.10 71.30
N GLY A 5 -1.38 27.79 70.31
CA GLY A 5 -0.50 28.94 70.35
C GLY A 5 0.80 28.59 69.60
N VAL A 6 1.40 29.62 69.00
CA VAL A 6 2.84 29.76 68.69
C VAL A 6 3.33 29.20 67.33
N LEU A 7 3.54 30.15 66.41
CA LEU A 7 4.55 30.12 65.32
C LEU A 7 5.93 29.72 65.86
N ILE A 8 6.77 29.06 65.06
CA ILE A 8 8.19 29.45 64.84
C ILE A 8 8.84 28.58 63.72
N SER A 9 9.53 29.31 62.81
CA SER A 9 10.66 29.01 61.91
C SER A 9 10.66 27.70 61.10
N LEU A 10 10.70 27.72 59.76
CA LEU A 10 11.72 28.27 58.85
C LEU A 10 13.14 27.70 59.06
N LEU A 11 13.51 26.86 58.09
CA LEU A 11 14.85 26.68 57.50
C LEU A 11 15.95 25.95 58.27
N ALA A 12 16.51 25.00 57.52
CA ALA A 12 17.87 24.46 57.57
C ALA A 12 18.18 23.50 58.73
N LEU A 13 18.31 22.21 58.40
CA LEU A 13 19.66 21.65 58.30
C LEU A 13 19.64 20.35 57.48
N ILE A 14 20.39 20.41 56.38
CA ILE A 14 20.79 19.33 55.49
C ILE A 14 21.65 18.34 56.27
N THR A 15 21.34 17.05 56.18
CA THR A 15 22.25 15.87 56.27
C THR A 15 21.37 14.64 56.43
N LEU A 16 21.54 13.49 55.81
CA LEU A 16 22.50 12.95 54.84
C LEU A 16 21.95 11.53 54.57
N LEU A 17 22.21 10.98 53.38
CA LEU A 17 22.14 9.54 53.06
C LEU A 17 20.75 8.95 52.76
N GLY A 18 20.50 8.66 51.48
CA GLY A 18 19.76 7.43 51.23
C GLY A 18 19.27 7.13 49.83
N PHE A 19 18.94 8.09 48.96
CA PHE A 19 18.39 7.72 47.64
C PHE A 19 18.72 8.78 46.59
N SER A 20 19.67 8.44 45.71
CA SER A 20 19.86 9.15 44.44
C SER A 20 18.75 8.72 43.48
N PRO A 21 17.87 9.60 42.98
CA PRO A 21 17.13 9.30 41.77
C PRO A 21 18.13 9.39 40.62
N ILE A 22 18.30 8.24 39.95
CA ILE A 22 19.06 8.05 38.73
C ILE A 22 18.77 9.20 37.75
N GLU A 23 19.83 9.90 37.37
CA GLU A 23 19.88 10.81 36.24
C GLU A 23 19.50 10.02 34.98
N LYS A 24 18.25 10.18 34.54
CA LYS A 24 17.79 9.60 33.27
C LYS A 24 18.18 10.58 32.16
N ALA A 25 19.43 10.50 31.74
CA ALA A 25 19.84 11.03 30.46
C ALA A 25 19.23 10.20 29.32
N SER A 26 18.98 10.85 28.18
CA SER A 26 18.46 10.31 26.91
C SER A 26 16.92 10.18 26.88
N ALA A 27 16.20 10.74 25.93
CA ALA A 27 16.56 11.34 24.65
C ALA A 27 15.53 12.45 24.36
N SER A 28 15.99 13.54 23.74
CA SER A 28 15.12 14.39 22.95
C SER A 28 14.49 13.50 21.88
N VAL A 29 13.28 13.01 22.15
CA VAL A 29 12.39 12.56 21.09
C VAL A 29 12.09 13.82 20.32
N SER A 30 12.90 14.03 19.27
CA SER A 30 12.52 14.87 18.15
C SER A 30 11.11 14.42 17.81
N SER A 31 10.12 15.23 18.15
CA SER A 31 8.86 15.23 17.44
C SER A 31 9.23 15.65 16.02
N GLY A 32 9.78 14.70 15.26
CA GLY A 32 9.86 14.80 13.82
C GLY A 32 8.44 15.07 13.43
N SER A 33 8.18 16.32 13.08
CA SER A 33 6.97 16.72 12.40
C SER A 33 6.73 15.63 11.38
N VAL A 34 5.64 14.88 11.54
CA VAL A 34 5.14 14.02 10.49
C VAL A 34 4.87 14.99 9.37
N ASN A 35 5.87 15.16 8.50
CA ASN A 35 5.69 15.77 7.22
C ASN A 35 4.78 14.76 6.54
N GLU A 36 3.47 15.00 6.60
CA GLU A 36 2.44 14.34 5.81
C GLU A 36 2.61 14.68 4.31
N VAL A 37 3.85 14.65 3.82
CA VAL A 37 4.12 14.23 2.46
C VAL A 37 4.08 12.72 2.54
N GLY A 38 2.88 12.14 2.45
CA GLY A 38 2.68 10.70 2.53
C GLY A 38 3.77 9.99 1.72
N GLU A 39 4.53 9.13 2.38
CA GLU A 39 5.75 8.55 1.83
C GLU A 39 5.42 7.93 0.47
N ARG A 40 5.93 8.56 -0.59
CA ARG A 40 5.64 8.16 -1.96
C ARG A 40 6.07 6.71 -2.12
N ILE A 41 5.23 5.90 -2.77
CA ILE A 41 5.56 4.50 -3.03
C ILE A 41 6.90 4.44 -3.77
N ASP A 42 7.83 3.65 -3.24
CA ASP A 42 9.17 3.48 -3.77
C ASP A 42 9.11 2.77 -5.14
N THR A 43 9.26 3.54 -6.22
CA THR A 43 9.20 3.06 -7.60
C THR A 43 10.49 2.39 -8.07
N SER A 44 11.53 2.30 -7.23
CA SER A 44 12.73 1.51 -7.58
C SER A 44 12.50 0.00 -7.41
N LYS A 45 11.47 -0.39 -6.66
CA LYS A 45 11.09 -1.78 -6.38
C LYS A 45 9.96 -2.26 -7.28
N ASN A 46 9.88 -3.58 -7.41
CA ASN A 46 8.72 -4.28 -7.91
C ASN A 46 7.85 -4.74 -6.73
N TYR A 47 6.56 -4.95 -6.96
CA TYR A 47 5.61 -5.33 -5.92
C TYR A 47 4.69 -6.44 -6.40
N TYR A 48 4.38 -7.38 -5.52
CA TYR A 48 3.15 -8.15 -5.63
C TYR A 48 2.00 -7.27 -5.14
N ILE A 49 1.00 -7.07 -6.00
CA ILE A 49 -0.24 -6.39 -5.64
C ILE A 49 -1.23 -7.47 -5.19
N VAL A 50 -1.51 -7.52 -3.88
CA VAL A 50 -2.31 -8.60 -3.26
C VAL A 50 -3.55 -8.03 -2.59
N PRO A 51 -4.71 -8.69 -2.67
CA PRO A 51 -5.90 -8.24 -1.97
C PRO A 51 -5.70 -8.44 -0.45
N ALA A 52 -6.05 -7.44 0.35
CA ALA A 52 -5.74 -7.44 1.79
C ALA A 52 -6.47 -8.55 2.58
N ASP A 53 -7.64 -8.96 2.09
CA ASP A 53 -8.48 -10.04 2.61
C ASP A 53 -8.05 -11.44 2.14
N SER A 54 -7.17 -11.55 1.15
CA SER A 54 -6.62 -12.81 0.67
C SER A 54 -5.14 -12.67 0.29
N PRO A 55 -4.23 -12.47 1.28
CA PRO A 55 -2.83 -12.10 1.05
C PRO A 55 -1.97 -13.19 0.38
N THR A 56 -2.51 -14.41 0.25
CA THR A 56 -1.87 -15.51 -0.49
C THR A 56 -2.15 -15.48 -1.99
N LYS A 57 -3.04 -14.60 -2.45
CA LYS A 57 -3.36 -14.39 -3.86
C LYS A 57 -2.73 -13.08 -4.35
N GLY A 58 -2.59 -12.92 -5.66
CA GLY A 58 -2.07 -11.67 -6.22
C GLY A 58 -2.52 -11.42 -7.65
N LEU A 59 -2.36 -10.17 -8.08
CA LEU A 59 -2.58 -9.80 -9.47
C LEU A 59 -1.56 -10.49 -10.36
N ARG A 60 -2.01 -11.03 -11.48
CA ARG A 60 -1.15 -11.75 -12.41
C ARG A 60 -1.59 -11.58 -13.86
N PHE A 61 -0.62 -11.72 -14.74
CA PHE A 61 -0.80 -12.02 -16.14
C PHE A 61 -1.29 -13.45 -16.33
N ARG A 62 -2.32 -13.58 -17.18
CA ARG A 62 -2.72 -14.87 -17.73
C ARG A 62 -3.21 -14.67 -19.16
N MET A 63 -2.52 -15.30 -20.10
CA MET A 63 -2.99 -15.37 -21.47
C MET A 63 -4.22 -16.27 -21.54
N LEU A 64 -5.35 -15.69 -21.94
CA LEU A 64 -6.59 -16.39 -22.25
C LEU A 64 -6.78 -16.37 -23.78
N PHE A 65 -6.68 -17.53 -24.42
CA PHE A 65 -6.71 -17.66 -25.89
C PHE A 65 -7.97 -17.05 -26.52
N GLY A 66 -7.79 -16.06 -27.40
CA GLY A 66 -8.87 -15.47 -28.20
C GLY A 66 -9.59 -14.25 -27.59
N ALA A 67 -9.05 -13.67 -26.50
CA ALA A 67 -9.63 -12.48 -25.86
C ALA A 67 -8.57 -11.42 -25.49
N ARG A 68 -9.02 -10.24 -25.02
CA ARG A 68 -8.17 -9.29 -24.29
C ARG A 68 -7.46 -10.02 -23.14
N ILE A 69 -6.21 -9.66 -22.88
CA ILE A 69 -5.41 -10.28 -21.82
C ILE A 69 -5.86 -9.66 -20.49
N TYR A 70 -6.79 -10.30 -19.79
CA TYR A 70 -7.33 -9.74 -18.55
C TYR A 70 -6.33 -9.80 -17.38
N VAL A 71 -6.40 -8.80 -16.51
CA VAL A 71 -5.73 -8.84 -15.21
C VAL A 71 -6.56 -9.73 -14.27
N LEU A 72 -5.95 -10.77 -13.72
CA LEU A 72 -6.62 -11.73 -12.84
C LEU A 72 -6.04 -11.70 -11.44
N VAL A 73 -6.82 -12.17 -10.47
CA VAL A 73 -6.33 -12.54 -9.14
C VAL A 73 -6.07 -14.05 -9.14
N GLY A 74 -4.80 -14.45 -9.05
CA GLY A 74 -4.39 -15.85 -9.02
C GLY A 74 -3.88 -16.31 -7.65
N SER A 75 -3.57 -17.60 -7.54
CA SER A 75 -2.92 -18.19 -6.36
C SER A 75 -1.50 -17.68 -6.09
N GLN A 76 -0.90 -17.01 -7.08
CA GLN A 76 0.36 -16.29 -7.00
C GLN A 76 0.21 -15.03 -7.85
N GLY A 77 0.79 -13.92 -7.39
CA GLY A 77 0.87 -12.69 -8.16
C GLY A 77 2.17 -12.61 -8.95
N ASP A 78 2.16 -11.83 -10.02
CA ASP A 78 3.35 -11.47 -10.77
C ASP A 78 3.97 -10.19 -10.18
N PRO A 79 5.32 -10.05 -10.18
CA PRO A 79 5.96 -8.80 -9.77
C PRO A 79 5.61 -7.66 -10.73
N MET A 80 5.02 -6.59 -10.20
CA MET A 80 4.60 -5.43 -10.98
C MET A 80 5.45 -4.21 -10.65
N LYS A 81 5.81 -3.45 -11.68
CA LYS A 81 6.55 -2.20 -11.53
C LYS A 81 5.62 -1.00 -11.57
N LEU A 82 5.79 -0.12 -10.60
CA LEU A 82 5.05 1.13 -10.51
C LEU A 82 5.87 2.28 -11.09
N HIS A 83 5.29 2.99 -12.05
CA HIS A 83 5.91 4.13 -12.72
C HIS A 83 5.15 5.39 -12.39
N PHE A 84 5.73 6.29 -11.59
CA PHE A 84 5.06 7.55 -11.27
C PHE A 84 5.27 8.59 -12.37
N SER A 85 4.17 9.20 -12.82
CA SER A 85 4.18 10.32 -13.76
C SER A 85 4.14 11.64 -12.99
N GLU A 86 5.19 12.45 -13.13
CA GLU A 86 5.24 13.80 -12.54
C GLU A 86 4.19 14.75 -13.13
N GLU A 87 3.84 14.57 -14.40
CA GLU A 87 2.82 15.37 -15.08
C GLU A 87 1.42 15.08 -14.55
N ASN A 88 1.07 13.79 -14.47
CA ASN A 88 -0.28 13.36 -14.08
C ASN A 88 -0.46 13.21 -12.57
N LYS A 89 0.63 13.24 -11.80
CA LYS A 89 0.67 12.92 -10.36
C LYS A 89 0.01 11.58 -10.03
N LYS A 90 0.16 10.61 -10.93
CA LYS A 90 -0.45 9.27 -10.89
C LYS A 90 0.57 8.21 -11.28
N TYR A 91 0.24 6.95 -10.98
CA TYR A 91 1.07 5.79 -11.31
C TYR A 91 0.58 5.10 -12.59
N ARG A 92 1.50 4.52 -13.35
CA ARG A 92 1.22 3.48 -14.35
C ARG A 92 1.77 2.17 -13.81
N ILE A 93 1.11 1.06 -14.14
CA ILE A 93 1.46 -0.28 -13.61
C ILE A 93 1.91 -1.14 -14.78
N GLU A 94 3.14 -1.63 -14.70
CA GLU A 94 3.75 -2.53 -15.68
C GLU A 94 3.89 -3.93 -15.06
N ASP A 95 3.64 -4.95 -15.87
CA ASP A 95 4.00 -6.33 -15.62
C ASP A 95 5.00 -6.77 -16.70
N SER A 96 6.23 -7.08 -16.28
CA SER A 96 7.29 -7.51 -17.18
C SER A 96 7.35 -9.03 -17.21
N VAL A 97 6.90 -9.62 -18.32
CA VAL A 97 6.84 -11.07 -18.49
C VAL A 97 8.02 -11.54 -19.33
N ASN A 98 8.76 -12.54 -18.86
CA ASN A 98 9.81 -13.17 -19.65
C ASN A 98 9.19 -14.08 -20.71
N TRP A 99 9.41 -13.77 -21.99
CA TRP A 99 8.95 -14.59 -23.11
C TRP A 99 10.13 -15.16 -23.90
N VAL A 100 9.85 -16.17 -24.74
CA VAL A 100 10.84 -16.72 -25.68
C VAL A 100 11.16 -15.65 -26.71
N GLY A 101 12.27 -14.93 -26.50
CA GLY A 101 12.69 -13.77 -27.30
C GLY A 101 13.09 -12.54 -26.48
N GLY A 102 12.82 -12.54 -25.17
CA GLY A 102 13.18 -11.45 -24.26
C GLY A 102 12.03 -11.02 -23.35
N PRO A 103 12.26 -10.04 -22.46
CA PRO A 103 11.21 -9.47 -21.63
C PRO A 103 10.21 -8.70 -22.49
N ILE A 104 8.92 -8.92 -22.23
CA ILE A 104 7.81 -8.18 -22.82
C ILE A 104 7.12 -7.40 -21.69
N SER A 105 6.96 -6.10 -21.89
CA SER A 105 6.27 -5.22 -20.96
C SER A 105 4.79 -5.12 -21.31
N TYR A 106 3.94 -5.49 -20.35
CA TYR A 106 2.50 -5.30 -20.42
C TYR A 106 2.06 -4.25 -19.43
N TRP A 107 1.11 -3.40 -19.81
CA TRP A 107 0.66 -2.28 -18.99
C TRP A 107 -0.81 -2.41 -18.63
N PHE A 108 -1.14 -2.09 -17.37
CA PHE A 108 -2.52 -2.04 -16.91
C PHE A 108 -3.29 -0.97 -17.70
N SER A 109 -4.28 -1.42 -18.44
CA SER A 109 -5.17 -0.63 -19.29
C SER A 109 -6.61 -0.85 -18.85
N THR A 110 -7.48 0.10 -19.15
CA THR A 110 -8.88 0.07 -18.72
C THR A 110 -9.82 0.44 -19.87
N SER A 111 -10.91 -0.31 -20.06
CA SER A 111 -12.04 0.09 -20.90
C SER A 111 -13.31 -0.62 -20.45
N ASP A 112 -14.45 0.07 -20.52
CA ASP A 112 -15.78 -0.49 -20.22
C ASP A 112 -15.83 -1.26 -18.89
N ASN A 113 -15.28 -0.64 -17.83
CA ASN A 113 -15.11 -1.21 -16.48
C ASN A 113 -14.19 -2.44 -16.38
N SER A 114 -13.58 -2.89 -17.47
CA SER A 114 -12.64 -4.01 -17.47
C SER A 114 -11.21 -3.53 -17.30
N VAL A 115 -10.39 -4.35 -16.64
CA VAL A 115 -8.95 -4.13 -16.50
C VAL A 115 -8.21 -5.24 -17.26
N TYR A 116 -7.29 -4.84 -18.13
CA TYR A 116 -6.55 -5.75 -19.00
C TYR A 116 -5.13 -5.25 -19.21
N PHE A 117 -4.29 -6.12 -19.73
CA PHE A 117 -2.93 -5.82 -20.18
C PHE A 117 -2.96 -5.32 -21.62
N GLY A 118 -2.28 -4.20 -21.86
CA GLY A 118 -2.09 -3.57 -23.16
C GLY A 118 -0.66 -3.08 -23.36
N GLY A 119 -0.41 -2.42 -24.50
CA GLY A 119 0.83 -1.68 -24.73
C GLY A 119 0.92 -0.41 -23.88
N GLU A 120 2.12 0.17 -23.78
CA GLU A 120 2.36 1.38 -22.98
C GLU A 120 1.48 2.54 -23.41
N GLU A 121 1.19 2.65 -24.70
CA GLU A 121 0.35 3.70 -25.30
C GLU A 121 -1.09 3.69 -24.77
N ASN A 122 -1.54 2.58 -24.20
CA ASN A 122 -2.87 2.40 -23.62
C ASN A 122 -2.86 2.35 -22.09
N ALA A 123 -1.69 2.55 -21.46
CA ALA A 123 -1.52 2.42 -20.02
C ALA A 123 -2.40 3.42 -19.27
N ALA A 124 -3.25 2.91 -18.38
CA ALA A 124 -4.10 3.73 -17.53
C ALA A 124 -3.29 4.40 -16.41
N TYR A 125 -3.75 5.58 -16.01
CA TYR A 125 -3.22 6.29 -14.84
C TYR A 125 -4.02 5.96 -13.59
N TRP A 126 -3.31 5.51 -12.57
CA TRP A 126 -3.84 5.06 -11.30
C TRP A 126 -3.49 6.03 -10.17
N THR A 127 -4.50 6.43 -9.42
CA THR A 127 -4.34 7.04 -8.10
C THR A 127 -4.22 5.90 -7.10
N ILE A 128 -3.08 5.81 -6.42
CA ILE A 128 -2.84 4.81 -5.37
C ILE A 128 -2.85 5.54 -4.03
N THR A 129 -3.92 5.38 -3.27
CA THR A 129 -4.15 6.14 -2.03
C THR A 129 -3.92 5.23 -0.83
N PRO A 130 -3.05 5.61 0.13
CA PRO A 130 -2.89 4.85 1.36
C PRO A 130 -4.17 4.90 2.19
N VAL A 131 -4.56 3.75 2.74
CA VAL A 131 -5.70 3.56 3.63
C VAL A 131 -5.32 2.61 4.76
N GLU A 132 -6.20 2.45 5.76
CA GLU A 132 -5.96 1.45 6.81
C GLU A 132 -5.77 0.06 6.19
N GLY A 133 -4.66 -0.60 6.54
CA GLY A 133 -4.34 -1.95 6.07
C GLY A 133 -3.74 -2.07 4.66
N GLY A 134 -3.58 -0.97 3.92
CA GLY A 134 -2.97 -1.00 2.58
C GLY A 134 -3.28 0.23 1.71
N TYR A 135 -3.75 -0.02 0.50
CA TYR A 135 -3.97 1.00 -0.53
C TYR A 135 -5.27 0.73 -1.30
N THR A 136 -5.94 1.80 -1.74
CA THR A 136 -6.94 1.69 -2.81
C THR A 136 -6.31 2.09 -4.14
N LEU A 137 -6.59 1.34 -5.19
CA LEU A 137 -6.14 1.63 -6.56
C LEU A 137 -7.33 2.15 -7.35
N GLN A 138 -7.23 3.36 -7.91
CA GLN A 138 -8.32 4.00 -8.66
C GLN A 138 -7.85 4.47 -10.03
N ALA A 139 -8.51 4.03 -11.09
CA ALA A 139 -8.34 4.55 -12.44
C ALA A 139 -9.55 5.42 -12.83
N GLU A 140 -9.52 5.97 -14.03
CA GLU A 140 -10.72 6.56 -14.62
C GLU A 140 -11.82 5.49 -14.72
N GLY A 141 -13.02 5.79 -14.21
CA GLY A 141 -14.15 4.87 -14.18
C GLY A 141 -14.35 4.12 -12.85
N GLY A 142 -13.34 4.01 -11.97
CA GLY A 142 -13.57 3.45 -10.64
C GLY A 142 -12.34 2.90 -9.91
N TYR A 143 -12.62 2.26 -8.77
CA TYR A 143 -11.65 1.53 -7.96
C TYR A 143 -11.45 0.12 -8.51
N LEU A 144 -10.20 -0.37 -8.45
CA LEU A 144 -9.87 -1.75 -8.74
C LEU A 144 -10.55 -2.66 -7.71
N LYS A 145 -11.43 -3.51 -8.21
CA LYS A 145 -12.06 -4.60 -7.46
C LYS A 145 -11.85 -5.93 -8.18
N TYR A 146 -12.22 -7.01 -7.53
CA TYR A 146 -12.16 -8.34 -8.12
C TYR A 146 -13.41 -9.15 -7.78
N GLU A 147 -13.82 -10.02 -8.70
CA GLU A 147 -15.01 -10.85 -8.58
C GLU A 147 -14.73 -12.27 -9.08
N ASN A 148 -15.35 -13.26 -8.44
CA ASN A 148 -15.33 -14.63 -8.93
C ASN A 148 -16.38 -14.77 -10.05
N ILE A 149 -15.96 -15.33 -11.17
CA ILE A 149 -16.83 -15.61 -12.32
C ILE A 149 -16.64 -17.06 -12.77
N GLU A 150 -17.67 -17.60 -13.42
CA GLU A 150 -17.57 -18.88 -14.12
C GLU A 150 -17.38 -18.61 -15.63
N SER A 151 -16.18 -18.88 -16.14
CA SER A 151 -15.91 -18.78 -17.58
C SER A 151 -16.33 -20.08 -18.27
N PRO A 152 -17.18 -20.02 -19.31
CA PRO A 152 -17.54 -21.20 -20.08
C PRO A 152 -16.33 -21.92 -20.71
N MET A 153 -15.23 -21.21 -20.94
CA MET A 153 -14.03 -21.74 -21.59
C MET A 153 -12.91 -22.10 -20.61
N TYR A 154 -12.79 -21.37 -19.49
CA TYR A 154 -11.65 -21.49 -18.57
C TYR A 154 -12.04 -21.93 -17.16
N GLY A 155 -13.32 -22.18 -16.91
CA GLY A 155 -13.86 -22.52 -15.60
C GLY A 155 -13.83 -21.33 -14.63
N PRO A 156 -13.71 -21.59 -13.32
CA PRO A 156 -13.69 -20.54 -12.30
C PRO A 156 -12.49 -19.60 -12.47
N LEU A 157 -12.76 -18.31 -12.55
CA LEU A 157 -11.75 -17.25 -12.58
C LEU A 157 -12.06 -16.19 -11.51
N THR A 158 -11.03 -15.53 -11.00
CA THR A 158 -11.19 -14.28 -10.24
C THR A 158 -10.70 -13.13 -11.11
N MET A 159 -11.64 -12.41 -11.73
CA MET A 159 -11.36 -11.31 -12.66
C MET A 159 -11.34 -9.96 -11.96
N THR A 160 -10.55 -9.03 -12.48
CA THR A 160 -10.52 -7.65 -11.99
C THR A 160 -11.37 -6.72 -12.84
N TYR A 161 -11.98 -5.74 -12.18
CA TYR A 161 -12.87 -4.75 -12.77
C TYR A 161 -12.69 -3.41 -12.09
N LEU A 162 -13.24 -2.36 -12.71
CA LEU A 162 -13.48 -1.09 -12.07
C LEU A 162 -14.88 -1.05 -11.46
N GLY A 163 -14.97 -0.57 -10.22
CA GLY A 163 -16.23 -0.43 -9.51
C GLY A 163 -16.24 0.76 -8.55
N LYS A 164 -17.38 0.96 -7.89
CA LYS A 164 -17.53 2.00 -6.86
C LYS A 164 -16.97 1.56 -5.51
N GLU A 165 -16.86 0.25 -5.30
CA GLU A 165 -16.40 -0.36 -4.05
C GLU A 165 -14.90 -0.19 -3.89
N LYS A 166 -14.49 0.26 -2.70
CA LYS A 166 -13.09 0.40 -2.33
C LYS A 166 -12.58 -0.92 -1.77
N ILE A 167 -11.80 -1.64 -2.56
CA ILE A 167 -11.07 -2.82 -2.10
C ILE A 167 -9.67 -2.39 -1.66
N VAL A 168 -9.22 -2.92 -0.52
CA VAL A 168 -7.89 -2.67 0.02
C VAL A 168 -6.91 -3.68 -0.58
N TRP A 169 -5.84 -3.17 -1.16
CA TRP A 169 -4.74 -3.92 -1.74
C TRP A 169 -3.47 -3.64 -0.94
N LYS A 170 -2.61 -4.63 -0.80
CA LYS A 170 -1.27 -4.48 -0.23
C LYS A 170 -0.24 -4.51 -1.34
N LEU A 171 0.75 -3.65 -1.22
CA LEU A 171 1.94 -3.66 -2.05
C LEU A 171 3.04 -4.37 -1.28
N VAL A 172 3.31 -5.63 -1.64
CA VAL A 172 4.35 -6.43 -1.00
C VAL A 172 5.59 -6.39 -1.88
N PRO A 173 6.74 -5.88 -1.40
CA PRO A 173 7.97 -5.85 -2.20
C PRO A 173 8.31 -7.23 -2.77
N ALA A 174 8.51 -7.29 -4.08
CA ALA A 174 8.96 -8.48 -4.78
C ALA A 174 10.50 -8.53 -4.82
N PRO A 175 11.09 -9.73 -4.91
CA PRO A 175 12.54 -9.91 -5.04
C PRO A 175 13.14 -9.23 -6.27
#